data_AF-A0A6G0T762-F1
#
_entry.id   AF-A0A6G0T762-F1
#
_cell.length_a   1.000
_cell.length_b   1.000
_cell.length_c   1.000
_cell.angle_alpha   90.00
_cell.angle_beta   90.00
_cell.angle_gamma   90.00
#
_symmetry.space_group_name_H-M   'P 1'
#
loop_
_entity.id
_entity.type
_entity.pdbx_description
1 polymer ?
#
loop_
_entity_poly.entity_id
_entity_poly.type
_entity_poly.pdbx_seq_one_letter_code
_entity_poly.pdbx_strand_id
1 'polypeptide(L)'
;MKATEREATLVLWQRRRAFSPKGQWTRRLIPDVRRWVRRPLPTIPLTFRMTQALSGHECFQFYLHRMGRATPPLCVQCGSVVDTAEHTLLDCVYWKPFRTELSDRVGHRLSVETISGIICGPLEEDLPPDPEQRKSIIDEATESLLLLYKLVEGLLSSKEEEERARQAAAASGQNRMGFPGRRT
;
A
#
# COMPACT_ATOMS: atom_id res chain seq x y z
N MET A 1 0.79 -12.28 33.32
CA MET A 1 -0.63 -12.33 32.92
C MET A 1 -0.90 -11.52 31.65
N LYS A 2 -0.78 -10.18 31.64
CA LYS A 2 -1.05 -9.37 30.42
C LYS A 2 -0.11 -9.65 29.22
N ALA A 3 1.19 -9.84 29.46
CA ALA A 3 2.16 -10.11 28.39
C ALA A 3 1.95 -11.49 27.74
N THR A 4 1.63 -12.50 28.54
CA THR A 4 1.33 -13.87 28.09
C THR A 4 0.01 -13.93 27.31
N GLU A 5 -1.02 -13.20 27.75
CA GLU A 5 -2.29 -13.07 27.01
C GLU A 5 -2.11 -12.36 25.67
N ARG A 6 -1.26 -11.31 25.63
CA ARG A 6 -0.93 -10.60 24.39
C ARG A 6 -0.21 -11.51 23.40
N GLU A 7 0.77 -12.30 23.86
CA GLU A 7 1.46 -13.28 23.01
C GLU A 7 0.48 -14.32 22.44
N ALA A 8 -0.36 -14.91 23.29
CA ALA A 8 -1.37 -15.87 22.85
C ALA A 8 -2.32 -15.27 21.79
N THR A 9 -2.73 -14.01 21.98
CA THR A 9 -3.58 -13.29 21.02
C THR A 9 -2.88 -13.09 19.68
N LEU A 10 -1.61 -12.70 19.67
CA LEU A 10 -0.84 -12.52 18.43
C LEU A 10 -0.64 -13.84 17.68
N VAL A 11 -0.35 -14.94 18.39
CA VAL A 11 -0.22 -16.28 17.81
C VAL A 11 -1.53 -16.74 17.17
N LEU A 12 -2.66 -16.59 17.88
CA LEU A 12 -3.98 -16.94 17.35
C LEU A 12 -4.36 -16.07 16.15
N TRP A 13 -4.05 -14.77 16.19
CA TRP A 13 -4.29 -13.85 15.08
C TRP A 13 -3.49 -14.24 13.84
N GLN A 14 -2.19 -14.53 14.00
CA GLN A 14 -1.32 -14.98 12.92
C GLN A 14 -1.89 -16.26 12.26
N ARG A 15 -2.29 -17.26 13.05
CA ARG A 15 -2.89 -18.50 12.55
C ARG A 15 -4.17 -18.23 11.75
N ARG A 16 -5.13 -17.50 12.32
CA ARG A 16 -6.41 -17.18 11.65
C ARG A 16 -6.20 -16.45 10.33
N ARG A 17 -5.24 -15.52 10.31
CA ARG A 17 -4.90 -14.73 9.12
C ARG A 17 -4.28 -15.57 8.02
N ALA A 18 -3.44 -16.56 8.36
CA ALA A 18 -2.80 -17.45 7.40
C ALA A 18 -3.82 -18.26 6.57
N PHE A 19 -4.92 -18.69 7.20
CA PHE A 19 -5.97 -19.49 6.55
C PHE A 19 -7.11 -18.66 5.92
N SER A 20 -7.12 -17.33 6.09
CA SER A 20 -8.17 -16.49 5.52
C SER A 20 -7.97 -16.32 4.01
N PRO A 21 -9.02 -16.38 3.18
CA PRO A 21 -8.93 -16.00 1.78
C PRO A 21 -8.84 -14.47 1.59
N LYS A 22 -9.12 -13.68 2.63
CA LYS A 22 -9.09 -12.21 2.61
C LYS A 22 -7.70 -11.67 2.95
N GLY A 23 -7.42 -10.44 2.52
CA GLY A 23 -6.19 -9.71 2.89
C GLY A 23 -4.90 -10.36 2.38
N GLN A 24 -4.94 -11.05 1.23
CA GLN A 24 -3.77 -11.70 0.64
C GLN A 24 -2.64 -10.70 0.39
N TRP A 25 -2.97 -9.52 -0.13
CA TRP A 25 -2.01 -8.43 -0.35
C TRP A 25 -1.32 -7.98 0.94
N THR A 26 -2.10 -7.57 1.95
CA THR A 26 -1.56 -7.16 3.26
C THR A 26 -0.73 -8.28 3.91
N ARG A 27 -1.04 -9.55 3.65
CA ARG A 27 -0.27 -10.71 4.15
C ARG A 27 1.08 -10.87 3.50
N ARG A 28 1.21 -10.51 2.23
CA ARG A 28 2.52 -10.47 1.58
C ARG A 28 3.38 -9.33 2.14
N LEU A 29 2.78 -8.18 2.43
CA LEU A 29 3.49 -7.04 3.04
C LEU A 29 3.83 -7.27 4.52
N ILE A 30 2.93 -7.91 5.28
CA ILE A 30 3.09 -8.19 6.71
C ILE A 30 2.95 -9.70 6.88
N PRO A 31 4.01 -10.49 6.62
CA PRO A 31 3.95 -11.95 6.72
C PRO A 31 3.82 -12.39 8.19
N ASP A 32 4.46 -11.68 9.12
CA ASP A 32 4.34 -11.90 10.56
C ASP A 32 3.79 -10.66 11.27
N VAL A 33 2.59 -10.79 11.84
CA VAL A 33 1.95 -9.70 12.59
C VAL A 33 2.70 -9.32 13.87
N ARG A 34 3.46 -10.25 14.46
CA ARG A 34 4.27 -9.98 15.66
C ARG A 34 5.41 -9.03 15.32
N ARG A 35 6.06 -9.23 14.17
CA ARG A 35 7.11 -8.34 13.67
C ARG A 35 6.57 -6.93 13.47
N TRP A 36 5.41 -6.80 12.84
CA TRP A 36 4.75 -5.50 12.68
C TRP A 36 4.43 -4.82 14.02
N VAL A 37 3.88 -5.57 14.99
CA VAL A 37 3.47 -5.03 16.30
C VAL A 37 4.66 -4.68 17.20
N ARG A 38 5.77 -5.40 17.06
CA ARG A 38 6.98 -5.26 17.88
C ARG A 38 8.12 -4.51 17.21
N ARG A 39 7.89 -3.98 16.01
CA ARG A 39 8.94 -3.35 15.23
C ARG A 39 9.68 -2.28 16.06
N PRO A 40 11.01 -2.24 16.01
CA PRO A 40 11.82 -1.25 16.72
C PRO A 40 11.85 0.08 15.95
N LEU A 41 10.69 0.53 15.44
CA LEU A 41 10.53 1.77 14.69
C LEU A 41 9.63 2.73 15.46
N PRO A 42 9.77 4.05 15.25
CA PRO A 42 8.85 5.02 15.84
C PRO A 42 7.41 4.73 15.39
N THR A 43 6.47 4.98 16.31
CA THR A 43 5.05 4.86 15.99
C THR A 43 4.64 6.02 15.10
N ILE A 44 4.55 5.75 13.80
CA ILE A 44 4.00 6.68 12.81
C ILE A 44 2.52 6.33 12.59
N PRO A 45 1.59 7.30 12.74
CA PRO A 45 0.18 7.08 12.45
C PRO A 45 -0.02 6.57 11.01
N LEU A 46 -0.95 5.64 10.82
CA LEU A 46 -1.37 5.26 9.47
C LEU A 46 -2.18 6.41 8.87
N THR A 47 -1.67 6.98 7.79
CA THR A 47 -2.45 7.93 6.99
C THR A 47 -3.54 7.20 6.21
N PHE A 48 -4.49 7.97 5.70
CA PHE A 48 -5.53 7.45 4.81
C PHE A 48 -4.95 6.71 3.61
N ARG A 49 -3.95 7.29 2.93
CA ARG A 49 -3.35 6.69 1.73
C ARG A 49 -2.44 5.51 2.06
N MET A 50 -1.71 5.54 3.18
CA MET A 50 -1.00 4.34 3.64
C MET A 50 -1.96 3.19 3.93
N THR A 51 -3.12 3.47 4.52
CA THR A 51 -4.15 2.45 4.75
C THR A 51 -4.67 1.87 3.42
N GLN A 52 -4.90 2.70 2.40
CA GLN A 52 -5.27 2.23 1.07
C GLN A 52 -4.17 1.38 0.43
N ALA A 53 -2.92 1.83 0.47
CA ALA A 53 -1.78 1.11 -0.08
C ALA A 53 -1.65 -0.30 0.52
N LEU A 54 -1.80 -0.43 1.84
CA LEU A 54 -1.69 -1.71 2.55
C LEU A 54 -2.91 -2.63 2.35
N SER A 55 -4.10 -2.06 2.18
CA SER A 55 -5.34 -2.83 2.00
C SER A 55 -5.63 -3.18 0.54
N GLY A 56 -5.09 -2.40 -0.40
CA GLY A 56 -5.41 -2.50 -1.83
C GLY A 56 -6.81 -2.01 -2.17
N HIS A 57 -7.33 -1.05 -1.41
CA HIS A 57 -8.67 -0.49 -1.58
C HIS A 57 -8.65 0.89 -2.26
N GLU A 58 -9.83 1.36 -2.67
CA GLU A 58 -10.12 2.68 -3.26
C GLU A 58 -9.73 2.85 -4.73
N CYS A 59 -8.68 3.60 -5.06
CA CYS A 59 -8.42 4.12 -6.41
C CYS A 59 -7.88 3.08 -7.40
N PHE A 60 -7.78 1.81 -7.02
CA PHE A 60 -7.29 0.72 -7.87
C PHE A 60 -8.43 0.15 -8.72
N GLN A 61 -8.28 0.07 -10.05
CA GLN A 61 -9.35 -0.43 -10.93
C GLN A 61 -9.76 -1.87 -10.58
N PHE A 62 -8.84 -2.71 -10.10
CA PHE A 62 -9.19 -4.05 -9.61
C PHE A 62 -10.19 -3.99 -8.46
N TYR A 63 -9.99 -3.07 -7.50
CA TYR A 63 -10.90 -2.88 -6.39
C TYR A 63 -12.24 -2.28 -6.85
N LEU A 64 -12.19 -1.21 -7.65
CA LEU A 64 -13.41 -0.57 -8.16
C LEU A 64 -14.27 -1.54 -8.98
N HIS A 65 -13.65 -2.38 -9.80
CA HIS A 65 -14.35 -3.44 -10.55
C HIS A 65 -14.99 -4.46 -9.63
N ARG A 66 -14.26 -4.95 -8.62
CA ARG A 66 -14.82 -5.86 -7.62
C ARG A 66 -16.02 -5.26 -6.87
N MET A 67 -16.03 -3.94 -6.68
CA MET A 67 -17.13 -3.20 -6.05
C MET A 67 -18.22 -2.75 -7.04
N GLY A 68 -18.15 -3.12 -8.31
CA GLY A 68 -19.13 -2.75 -9.35
C GLY A 68 -19.10 -1.26 -9.74
N ARG A 69 -17.98 -0.56 -9.46
CA ARG A 69 -17.82 0.89 -9.70
C ARG A 69 -17.01 1.22 -10.95
N ALA A 70 -16.31 0.27 -11.54
CA ALA A 70 -15.56 0.44 -12.77
C ALA A 70 -15.50 -0.85 -13.57
N THR A 71 -15.37 -0.78 -14.90
CA THR A 71 -15.14 -1.95 -15.75
C THR A 71 -14.40 -1.49 -17.00
N PRO A 72 -13.31 -2.16 -17.43
CA PRO A 72 -12.66 -3.37 -16.88
C PRO A 72 -11.60 -3.08 -15.77
N PRO A 73 -11.04 -4.10 -15.08
CA PRO A 73 -10.08 -3.92 -13.96
C PRO A 73 -8.66 -3.47 -14.38
N LEU A 74 -8.48 -3.02 -15.62
CA LEU A 74 -7.17 -2.69 -16.21
C LEU A 74 -6.55 -1.43 -15.61
N CYS A 75 -5.23 -1.30 -15.68
CA CYS A 75 -4.57 -0.04 -15.34
C CYS A 75 -4.73 0.94 -16.49
N VAL A 76 -5.53 1.99 -16.27
CA VAL A 76 -5.78 3.04 -17.28
C VAL A 76 -4.52 3.79 -17.69
N GLN A 77 -3.47 3.77 -16.86
CA GLN A 77 -2.24 4.54 -17.09
C GLN A 77 -1.22 3.81 -17.96
N CYS A 78 -1.12 2.48 -17.84
CA CYS A 78 -0.12 1.70 -18.59
C CYS A 78 -0.69 0.52 -19.39
N GLY A 79 -2.01 0.29 -19.34
CA GLY A 79 -2.66 -0.79 -20.07
C GLY A 79 -2.48 -2.19 -19.46
N SER A 80 -1.86 -2.32 -18.27
CA SER A 80 -1.78 -3.60 -17.56
C SER A 80 -3.17 -4.20 -17.35
N VAL A 81 -3.29 -5.52 -17.51
CA VAL A 81 -4.58 -6.24 -17.44
C VAL A 81 -5.27 -6.14 -16.08
N VAL A 82 -4.50 -5.89 -15.01
CA VAL A 82 -5.04 -5.72 -13.65
C VAL A 82 -4.31 -4.57 -12.94
N ASP A 83 -5.08 -3.61 -12.45
CA ASP A 83 -4.61 -2.51 -11.61
C ASP A 83 -4.78 -2.83 -10.12
N THR A 84 -3.81 -3.54 -9.55
CA THR A 84 -3.73 -3.78 -8.09
C THR A 84 -2.88 -2.71 -7.40
N ALA A 85 -2.91 -2.67 -6.07
CA ALA A 85 -1.96 -1.88 -5.29
C ALA A 85 -0.51 -2.30 -5.54
N GLU A 86 -0.24 -3.61 -5.64
CA GLU A 86 1.08 -4.13 -6.01
C GLU A 86 1.56 -3.55 -7.33
N HIS A 87 0.73 -3.66 -8.37
CA HIS A 87 1.05 -3.14 -9.69
C HIS A 87 1.30 -1.62 -9.64
N THR A 88 0.39 -0.87 -9.01
CA THR A 88 0.50 0.58 -8.91
C THR A 88 1.77 1.01 -8.17
N LEU A 89 2.09 0.37 -7.04
CA LEU A 89 3.21 0.74 -6.18
C LEU A 89 4.56 0.25 -6.70
N LEU A 90 4.63 -0.85 -7.45
CA LEU A 90 5.89 -1.55 -7.75
C LEU A 90 6.20 -1.69 -9.25
N ASP A 91 5.19 -1.70 -10.12
CA ASP A 91 5.35 -2.13 -11.52
C ASP A 91 4.98 -1.06 -12.54
N CYS A 92 3.88 -0.34 -12.31
CA CYS A 92 3.31 0.58 -13.28
C CYS A 92 4.32 1.63 -13.75
N VAL A 93 4.66 1.59 -15.05
CA VAL A 93 5.70 2.43 -15.63
C VAL A 93 5.38 3.92 -15.54
N TYR A 94 4.09 4.28 -15.57
CA TYR A 94 3.62 5.66 -15.40
C TYR A 94 3.96 6.21 -14.01
N TRP A 95 3.80 5.38 -12.96
CA TRP A 95 4.10 5.76 -11.58
C TRP A 95 5.57 5.58 -11.19
N LYS A 96 6.46 5.21 -12.13
CA LYS A 96 7.89 5.02 -11.87
C LYS A 96 8.57 6.23 -11.19
N PRO A 97 8.30 7.50 -11.56
CA PRO A 97 8.99 8.64 -10.96
C PRO A 97 8.84 8.75 -9.44
N PHE A 98 7.71 8.32 -8.87
CA PHE A 98 7.48 8.34 -7.41
C PHE A 98 8.37 7.33 -6.66
N ARG A 99 8.86 6.28 -7.36
CA ARG A 99 9.68 5.23 -6.76
C ARG A 99 11.17 5.56 -6.72
N THR A 100 11.63 6.53 -7.50
CA THR A 100 13.06 6.78 -7.74
C THR A 100 13.82 7.00 -6.44
N GLU A 101 13.40 7.96 -5.62
CA GLU A 101 14.09 8.32 -4.37
C GLU A 101 14.22 7.13 -3.40
N LEU A 102 13.16 6.35 -3.21
CA LEU A 102 13.22 5.18 -2.35
C LEU A 102 14.05 4.05 -2.97
N SER A 103 13.96 3.86 -4.29
CA SER A 103 14.74 2.83 -5.02
C SER A 103 16.24 3.11 -4.94
N ASP A 104 16.62 4.39 -5.10
CA ASP A 104 18.01 4.83 -5.02
C ASP A 104 18.55 4.63 -3.59
N ARG A 105 17.74 4.95 -2.57
CA ARG A 105 18.13 4.72 -1.17
C ARG A 105 18.35 3.25 -0.86
N VAL A 106 17.45 2.36 -1.28
CA VAL A 106 17.61 0.91 -1.01
C VAL A 106 18.61 0.26 -1.96
N GLY A 107 19.05 0.96 -3.02
CA GLY A 107 20.03 0.49 -3.98
C GLY A 107 19.50 -0.54 -5.00
N HIS A 108 18.19 -0.75 -5.06
CA HIS A 108 17.58 -1.70 -5.98
C HIS A 108 16.12 -1.37 -6.28
N ARG A 109 15.55 -2.08 -7.28
CA ARG A 109 14.12 -1.97 -7.59
C ARG A 109 13.28 -2.43 -6.39
N LEU A 110 12.25 -1.65 -6.07
CA LEU A 110 11.30 -2.01 -5.02
C LEU A 110 10.56 -3.30 -5.35
N SER A 111 10.52 -4.20 -4.38
CA SER A 111 9.70 -5.42 -4.39
C SER A 111 8.79 -5.46 -3.16
N VAL A 112 7.93 -6.48 -3.08
CA VAL A 112 7.10 -6.73 -1.90
C VAL A 112 7.95 -6.94 -0.66
N GLU A 113 9.08 -7.62 -0.80
CA GLU A 113 10.05 -7.87 0.27
C GLU A 113 10.69 -6.56 0.74
N THR A 114 11.00 -5.63 -0.16
CA THR A 114 11.47 -4.29 0.20
C THR A 114 10.46 -3.56 1.07
N ILE A 115 9.20 -3.49 0.62
CA ILE A 115 8.15 -2.79 1.35
C ILE A 115 7.90 -3.46 2.70
N SER A 116 7.87 -4.80 2.73
CA SER A 116 7.72 -5.59 3.97
C SER A 116 8.84 -5.29 4.96
N GLY A 117 10.09 -5.28 4.50
CA GLY A 117 11.26 -4.95 5.32
C GLY A 117 11.18 -3.54 5.90
N ILE A 118 10.82 -2.56 5.08
CA ILE A 118 10.69 -1.15 5.50
C ILE A 118 9.61 -0.99 6.57
N ILE A 119 8.41 -1.51 6.33
CA ILE A 119 7.27 -1.28 7.24
C ILE A 119 7.35 -2.10 8.53
N CYS A 120 8.04 -3.24 8.50
CA CYS A 120 8.26 -4.08 9.67
C CYS A 120 9.57 -3.76 10.41
N GLY A 121 10.46 -2.96 9.84
CA GLY A 121 11.76 -2.61 10.43
C GLY A 121 12.73 -3.79 10.55
N PRO A 122 13.94 -3.54 11.10
CA PRO A 122 14.90 -4.60 11.40
C PRO A 122 14.34 -5.58 12.44
N LEU A 123 14.82 -6.82 12.44
CA LEU A 123 14.49 -7.76 13.51
C LEU A 123 15.23 -7.35 14.78
N GLU A 124 14.56 -7.49 15.92
CA GLU A 124 15.14 -7.16 17.23
C GLU A 124 16.39 -8.01 17.52
N GLU A 125 16.40 -9.27 17.07
CA GLU A 125 17.54 -10.18 17.19
C GLU A 125 18.76 -9.82 16.33
N ASP A 126 18.56 -9.06 15.25
CA ASP A 126 19.63 -8.61 14.35
C ASP A 126 20.26 -7.28 14.79
N LEU A 127 19.68 -6.61 15.80
CA LEU A 127 20.18 -5.32 16.27
C LEU A 127 21.40 -5.50 17.18
N PRO A 128 22.45 -4.67 17.00
CA PRO A 128 23.62 -4.73 17.85
C PRO A 128 23.28 -4.37 19.31
N PRO A 129 24.05 -4.88 20.29
CA PRO A 129 23.90 -4.51 21.69
C PRO A 129 24.40 -3.09 21.97
N ASP A 130 25.29 -2.57 21.11
CA ASP A 130 25.80 -1.19 21.21
C ASP A 130 24.67 -0.17 20.96
N PRO A 131 24.37 0.73 21.91
CA PRO A 131 23.25 1.66 21.80
C PRO A 131 23.34 2.62 20.61
N GLU A 132 24.52 3.11 20.28
CA GLU A 132 24.71 4.09 19.21
C GLU A 132 24.57 3.43 17.83
N GLN A 133 25.17 2.25 17.63
CA GLN A 133 24.98 1.47 16.41
C GLN A 133 23.52 1.04 16.24
N ARG A 134 22.86 0.60 17.33
CA ARG A 134 21.44 0.25 17.31
C ARG A 134 20.60 1.44 16.88
N LYS A 135 20.86 2.61 17.45
CA LYS A 135 20.15 3.85 17.10
C LYS A 135 20.35 4.22 15.63
N SER A 136 21.59 4.15 15.11
CA SER A 136 21.88 4.43 13.69
C SER A 136 21.04 3.56 12.76
N ILE A 137 20.98 2.24 13.01
CA ILE A 137 20.20 1.31 12.18
C ILE A 137 18.70 1.63 12.24
N ILE A 138 18.18 1.98 13.43
CA ILE A 138 16.77 2.37 13.60
C ILE A 138 16.47 3.68 12.88
N ASP A 139 17.36 4.66 12.95
CA ASP A 139 17.22 5.96 12.28
C ASP A 139 17.23 5.77 10.74
N GLU A 140 18.15 4.95 10.21
CA GLU A 140 18.20 4.62 8.78
C GLU A 140 16.93 3.88 8.28
N ALA A 141 16.43 2.94 9.08
CA ALA A 141 15.18 2.23 8.79
C ALA A 141 13.97 3.18 8.88
N THR A 142 13.99 4.13 9.81
CA THR A 142 12.95 5.16 9.97
C THR A 142 12.92 6.09 8.76
N GLU A 143 14.06 6.56 8.29
CA GLU A 143 14.14 7.37 7.07
C GLU A 143 13.60 6.63 5.84
N SER A 144 13.90 5.33 5.72
CA SER A 144 13.35 4.49 4.65
C SER A 144 11.82 4.37 4.74
N LEU A 145 11.28 4.28 5.97
CA LEU A 145 9.84 4.31 6.22
C LEU A 145 9.21 5.65 5.85
N LEU A 146 9.86 6.78 6.19
CA LEU A 146 9.37 8.11 5.83
C LEU A 146 9.35 8.34 4.31
N LEU A 147 10.37 7.85 3.60
CA LEU A 147 10.38 7.89 2.13
C LEU A 147 9.29 7.01 1.51
N LEU A 148 8.99 5.86 2.12
CA LEU A 148 7.84 5.05 1.70
C LEU A 148 6.52 5.82 1.89
N TYR A 149 6.34 6.51 3.01
CA TYR A 149 5.17 7.37 3.23
C TYR A 149 5.10 8.48 2.17
N LYS A 150 6.21 9.16 1.89
CA LYS A 150 6.30 10.20 0.85
C LYS A 150 5.90 9.66 -0.52
N LEU A 151 6.43 8.49 -0.91
CA LEU A 151 6.08 7.80 -2.14
C LEU A 151 4.57 7.53 -2.20
N VAL A 152 4.02 6.89 -1.17
CA VAL A 152 2.60 6.49 -1.15
C VAL A 152 1.68 7.70 -1.16
N GLU A 153 1.98 8.74 -0.39
CA GLU A 153 1.18 9.96 -0.35
C GLU A 153 1.16 10.65 -1.71
N GLY A 154 2.32 10.86 -2.33
CA GLY A 154 2.41 11.52 -3.63
C GLY A 154 1.70 10.71 -4.72
N LEU A 155 2.03 9.42 -4.82
CA LEU A 155 1.50 8.53 -5.85
C LEU A 155 -0.02 8.39 -5.74
N LEU A 156 -0.52 8.02 -4.55
CA LEU A 156 -1.95 7.78 -4.40
C LEU A 156 -2.75 9.08 -4.43
N SER A 157 -2.21 10.22 -4.01
CA SER A 157 -2.89 11.51 -4.20
C SER A 157 -3.10 11.80 -5.68
N SER A 158 -2.07 11.66 -6.52
CA SER A 158 -2.19 11.87 -7.97
C SER A 158 -3.14 10.86 -8.62
N LYS A 159 -3.03 9.57 -8.25
CA LYS A 159 -3.91 8.53 -8.79
C LYS A 159 -5.39 8.75 -8.42
N GLU A 160 -5.67 9.16 -7.18
CA GLU A 160 -7.03 9.51 -6.72
C GLU A 160 -7.62 10.69 -7.50
N GLU A 161 -6.81 11.71 -7.77
CA GLU A 161 -7.25 12.87 -8.55
C GLU A 161 -7.56 12.50 -10.00
N GLU A 162 -6.67 11.74 -10.65
CA GLU A 162 -6.89 11.22 -12.00
C GLU A 162 -8.13 10.31 -12.09
N GLU A 163 -8.37 9.49 -11.05
CA GLU A 163 -9.58 8.67 -10.94
C GLU A 163 -10.84 9.52 -10.85
N ARG A 164 -10.84 10.51 -9.95
CA ARG A 164 -11.98 11.39 -9.72
C ARG A 164 -12.30 12.18 -10.99
N ALA A 165 -11.29 12.70 -11.67
CA ALA A 165 -11.45 13.41 -12.94
C ALA A 165 -12.07 12.53 -14.02
N ARG A 166 -11.60 11.27 -14.15
CA ARG A 166 -12.16 10.32 -15.12
C ARG A 166 -13.61 9.96 -14.82
N GLN A 167 -13.95 9.70 -13.55
CA GLN A 167 -15.33 9.42 -13.14
C GLN A 167 -16.27 10.61 -13.40
N ALA A 168 -15.81 11.83 -13.10
CA ALA A 168 -16.57 13.06 -13.37
C ALA A 168 -16.82 13.28 -14.87
N ALA A 169 -15.80 13.04 -15.71
CA ALA A 169 -15.92 13.12 -17.16
C ALA A 169 -16.90 12.08 -17.72
N ALA A 170 -16.85 10.84 -17.23
CA ALA A 170 -17.76 9.77 -17.64
C ALA A 170 -19.23 10.10 -17.29
N ALA A 171 -19.49 10.62 -16.08
CA ALA A 171 -20.82 11.05 -15.66
C ALA A 171 -21.34 12.22 -16.52
N SER A 172 -20.47 13.16 -16.87
CA SER A 172 -20.84 14.33 -17.70
C SER A 172 -21.11 13.94 -19.16
N GLY A 173 -20.38 12.96 -19.70
CA GLY A 173 -20.61 12.40 -21.03
C GLY A 173 -21.93 11.63 -21.14
N GLN A 174 -22.30 10.87 -20.11
CA GLN A 174 -23.59 10.17 -20.04
C GLN A 174 -24.77 11.16 -19.97
N ASN A 175 -24.63 12.26 -19.23
CA ASN A 175 -25.65 13.32 -19.17
C ASN A 175 -25.82 14.06 -20.51
N ARG A 176 -24.79 14.13 -21.37
CA ARG A 176 -24.87 14.77 -22.70
C ARG A 176 -25.50 13.89 -23.78
N MET A 177 -25.56 12.57 -23.60
CA MET A 177 -26.26 11.66 -24.53
C MET A 177 -27.74 11.44 -24.17
N GLY A 178 -28.29 12.20 -23.21
CA GLY A 178 -29.73 12.26 -22.96
C GLY A 178 -30.48 12.82 -24.18
N PHE A 179 -31.31 11.98 -24.78
CA PHE A 179 -32.09 12.22 -26.01
C PHE A 179 -32.83 13.58 -26.06
N PRO A 180 -32.92 14.21 -27.26
CA PRO A 180 -33.87 15.31 -27.48
C PRO A 180 -35.29 14.74 -27.45
N GLY A 181 -36.01 15.01 -26.36
CA GLY A 181 -37.43 14.67 -26.21
C GLY A 181 -38.28 15.35 -27.30
N ARG A 182 -39.07 14.53 -28.00
CA ARG A 182 -39.98 14.90 -29.08
C ARG A 182 -40.90 16.05 -28.67
N ARG A 183 -41.03 17.05 -29.57
CA ARG A 183 -42.20 17.92 -29.62
C ARG A 183 -43.41 17.08 -30.08
N THR A 184 -44.43 17.03 -29.25
CA THR A 184 -45.82 16.79 -29.65
C THR A 184 -46.62 18.00 -29.22
#